data_AF-A0A2X3UZP2-F1
#
_entry.id   AF-A0A2X3UZP2-F1
#
_cell.length_a   1.000
_cell.length_b   1.000
_cell.length_c   1.000
_cell.angle_alpha   90.00
_cell.angle_beta   90.00
_cell.angle_gamma   90.00
#
_symmetry.space_group_name_H-M   'P 1'
#
loop_
_entity.id
_entity.type
_entity.pdbx_description
1 polymer ?
#
loop_
_entity_poly.entity_id
_entity_poly.type
_entity_poly.pdbx_seq_one_letter_code
_entity_poly.pdbx_strand_id
1 'polypeptide(L)'
;MSKQLKGSLMVLVAGIAWGFSGVSGQYLMAHGVNVNLLTSLRLILAGILLTASVFFRQSEKLVSALKDKKTLVSIALFALFGLVLNQYAYLSAIQHTNAGTATVLQYVTPVLILTFVCAKNRRFPMVSELVAIIMAIAGTFIIATHGQVTELAITPIGLFWGLF
;
A
#
# COMPACT_ATOMS: atom_id res chain seq x y z
N MET A 1 -11.49 -20.66 -19.87
CA MET A 1 -11.00 -19.27 -19.65
C MET A 1 -9.48 -19.27 -19.78
N SER A 2 -8.88 -18.38 -20.59
CA SER A 2 -7.41 -18.33 -20.71
C SER A 2 -6.80 -17.88 -19.37
N LYS A 3 -5.59 -18.37 -19.06
CA LYS A 3 -4.87 -17.97 -17.83
C LYS A 3 -4.68 -16.44 -17.76
N GLN A 4 -4.47 -15.80 -18.91
CA GLN A 4 -4.35 -14.34 -19.03
C GLN A 4 -5.66 -13.64 -18.65
N LEU A 5 -6.81 -14.06 -19.19
CA LEU A 5 -8.11 -13.45 -18.85
C LEU A 5 -8.44 -13.59 -17.36
N LYS A 6 -8.14 -14.75 -16.77
CA LYS A 6 -8.30 -14.95 -15.32
C LYS A 6 -7.41 -14.00 -14.52
N GLY A 7 -6.13 -13.87 -14.91
CA GLY A 7 -5.19 -12.94 -14.28
C GLY A 7 -5.67 -11.49 -14.37
N SER A 8 -6.07 -11.04 -15.56
CA SER A 8 -6.57 -9.67 -15.78
C SER A 8 -7.80 -9.37 -14.94
N LEU A 9 -8.77 -10.29 -14.86
CA LEU A 9 -9.95 -10.13 -14.01
C LEU A 9 -9.58 -10.04 -12.53
N MET A 10 -8.63 -10.85 -12.06
CA MET A 10 -8.16 -10.80 -10.68
C MET A 10 -7.51 -9.46 -10.34
N VAL A 11 -6.71 -8.90 -11.25
CA VAL A 11 -6.08 -7.58 -11.06
C VAL A 11 -7.13 -6.47 -11.04
N LEU A 12 -8.13 -6.52 -11.92
CA LEU A 12 -9.22 -5.55 -11.94
C LEU A 12 -10.02 -5.55 -10.64
N VAL A 13 -10.43 -6.74 -10.17
CA VAL A 13 -11.16 -6.89 -8.91
C VAL A 13 -10.30 -6.41 -7.73
N ALA A 14 -9.02 -6.75 -7.71
CA ALA A 14 -8.10 -6.29 -6.68
C ALA A 14 -7.97 -4.76 -6.67
N GLY A 15 -7.83 -4.12 -7.84
CA GLY A 15 -7.76 -2.66 -7.96
C GLY A 15 -9.03 -1.96 -7.49
N ILE A 16 -10.21 -2.46 -7.89
CA ILE A 16 -11.50 -1.91 -7.45
C ILE A 16 -11.66 -2.06 -5.93
N ALA A 17 -11.39 -3.25 -5.39
CA ALA A 17 -11.48 -3.51 -3.96
C ALA A 17 -10.52 -2.61 -3.15
N TRP A 18 -9.32 -2.39 -3.67
CA TRP A 18 -8.33 -1.51 -3.05
C TRP A 18 -8.76 -0.04 -3.05
N GLY A 19 -9.25 0.49 -4.18
CA GLY A 19 -9.78 1.85 -4.27
C GLY A 19 -11.01 2.06 -3.36
N PHE A 20 -11.96 1.12 -3.38
CA PHE A 20 -13.14 1.15 -2.51
C PHE A 20 -12.76 1.14 -1.02
N SER A 21 -11.75 0.34 -0.66
CA SER A 21 -11.17 0.27 0.67
C SER A 21 -10.60 1.63 1.12
N GLY A 22 -9.86 2.33 0.26
CA GLY A 22 -9.33 3.67 0.56
C GLY A 22 -10.43 4.70 0.85
N VAL A 23 -11.40 4.82 -0.06
CA VAL A 23 -12.51 5.80 0.06
C VAL A 23 -13.40 5.51 1.27
N SER A 24 -13.74 4.24 1.49
CA SER A 24 -14.51 3.83 2.68
C SER A 24 -13.77 4.13 3.98
N GLY A 25 -12.45 3.96 3.99
CA GLY A 25 -11.61 4.32 5.12
C GLY A 25 -11.64 5.82 5.40
N GLN A 26 -11.48 6.65 4.36
CA GLN A 26 -11.61 8.10 4.48
C GLN A 26 -12.97 8.52 5.04
N TYR A 27 -14.05 7.92 4.54
CA TYR A 27 -15.40 8.19 5.02
C TYR A 27 -15.57 7.88 6.51
N LEU A 28 -15.12 6.71 6.96
CA LEU A 28 -15.19 6.32 8.37
C LEU A 28 -14.39 7.27 9.27
N MET A 29 -13.20 7.68 8.84
CA MET A 29 -12.36 8.62 9.58
C MET A 29 -12.99 10.01 9.68
N ALA A 30 -13.67 10.47 8.62
CA ALA A 30 -14.44 11.71 8.65
C ALA A 30 -15.62 11.67 9.64
N HIS A 31 -16.13 10.48 9.97
CA HIS A 31 -17.18 10.26 10.97
C HIS A 31 -16.63 9.94 12.37
N GLY A 32 -15.36 10.26 12.63
CA GLY A 32 -14.74 10.15 13.96
C GLY A 32 -14.10 8.80 14.27
N VAL A 33 -14.04 7.86 13.31
CA VAL A 33 -13.30 6.61 13.51
C VAL A 33 -11.80 6.89 13.51
N ASN A 34 -11.12 6.51 14.59
CA ASN A 34 -9.68 6.71 14.72
C ASN A 34 -8.89 5.80 13.74
N VAL A 35 -7.81 6.33 13.14
CA VAL A 35 -6.90 5.58 12.25
C VAL A 35 -6.38 4.30 12.89
N ASN A 36 -6.00 4.34 14.17
CA ASN A 36 -5.49 3.18 14.90
C ASN A 36 -6.54 2.06 14.92
N LEU A 37 -7.78 2.39 15.30
CA LEU A 37 -8.88 1.44 15.37
C LEU A 37 -9.17 0.82 13.99
N LEU A 38 -9.28 1.65 12.96
CA LEU A 38 -9.56 1.20 11.60
C LEU A 38 -8.44 0.28 11.07
N THR A 39 -7.19 0.65 11.31
CA THR A 39 -6.01 -0.14 10.90
C THR A 39 -5.96 -1.47 11.63
N SER A 40 -6.16 -1.46 12.96
CA SER A 40 -6.16 -2.67 13.78
C SER A 40 -7.27 -3.64 13.37
N LEU A 41 -8.51 -3.15 13.17
CA LEU A 41 -9.62 -3.99 12.73
C LEU A 41 -9.35 -4.64 11.37
N ARG A 42 -8.83 -3.87 10.41
CA ARG A 42 -8.43 -4.40 9.08
C ARG A 42 -7.42 -5.54 9.20
N LEU A 43 -6.36 -5.32 9.97
CA LEU A 43 -5.26 -6.28 10.08
C LEU A 43 -5.64 -7.53 10.89
N ILE A 44 -6.42 -7.37 11.97
CA ILE A 44 -6.89 -8.51 12.78
C ILE A 44 -7.86 -9.37 11.96
N LEU A 45 -8.84 -8.76 11.30
CA LEU A 45 -9.81 -9.51 10.49
C LEU A 45 -9.12 -10.23 9.33
N ALA A 46 -8.25 -9.54 8.59
CA ALA A 46 -7.49 -10.17 7.51
C ALA A 46 -6.56 -11.28 8.04
N GLY A 47 -5.88 -11.04 9.16
CA GLY A 47 -5.00 -12.01 9.81
C GLY A 47 -5.75 -13.28 10.22
N ILE A 48 -6.91 -13.15 10.86
CA ILE A 48 -7.74 -14.30 11.27
C ILE A 48 -8.22 -15.08 10.04
N LEU A 49 -8.77 -14.39 9.04
CA LEU A 49 -9.32 -15.05 7.84
C LEU A 49 -8.24 -15.79 7.05
N LEU A 50 -7.07 -15.17 6.86
CA LEU A 50 -5.95 -15.78 6.14
C LEU A 50 -5.35 -16.94 6.94
N THR A 51 -5.17 -16.79 8.26
CA THR A 51 -4.65 -17.87 9.11
C THR A 51 -5.60 -19.06 9.16
N ALA A 52 -6.91 -18.81 9.28
CA ALA A 52 -7.93 -19.86 9.21
C ALA A 52 -7.90 -20.57 7.85
N SER A 53 -7.80 -19.82 6.74
CA SER A 53 -7.71 -20.40 5.40
C SER A 53 -6.51 -21.32 5.23
N VAL A 54 -5.33 -20.91 5.73
CA VAL A 54 -4.11 -21.72 5.71
C VAL A 54 -4.25 -22.93 6.62
N PHE A 55 -4.86 -22.77 7.80
CA PHE A 55 -5.11 -23.87 8.71
C PHE A 55 -5.95 -24.98 8.06
N PHE A 56 -7.04 -24.64 7.38
CA PHE A 56 -7.91 -25.63 6.74
C PHE A 56 -7.35 -26.23 5.45
N ARG A 57 -6.48 -25.52 4.72
CA ARG A 57 -5.94 -25.99 3.43
C ARG A 57 -4.55 -26.61 3.52
N GLN A 58 -3.72 -26.15 4.45
CA GLN A 58 -2.28 -26.43 4.52
C GLN A 58 -1.77 -26.41 5.98
N SER A 59 -2.49 -27.09 6.88
CA SER A 59 -2.14 -27.18 8.32
C SER A 59 -0.70 -27.62 8.56
N GLU A 60 -0.18 -28.57 7.78
CA GLU A 60 1.20 -29.06 7.92
C GLU A 60 2.25 -27.95 7.66
N LYS A 61 2.01 -27.10 6.66
CA LYS A 61 2.90 -25.96 6.36
C LYS A 61 2.84 -24.90 7.44
N LEU A 62 1.66 -24.66 8.01
CA LEU A 62 1.49 -23.75 9.14
C LEU A 62 2.29 -24.24 10.35
N VAL A 63 2.16 -25.51 10.71
CA VAL A 63 2.91 -26.12 11.83
C VAL A 63 4.41 -26.09 11.58
N SER A 64 4.84 -26.37 10.34
CA SER A 64 6.26 -26.27 9.96
C SER A 64 6.81 -24.85 10.10
N ALA A 65 6.07 -23.85 9.60
CA ALA A 65 6.45 -22.44 9.73
C ALA A 65 6.52 -21.98 11.19
N LEU A 66 5.63 -22.46 12.05
CA LEU A 66 5.64 -22.16 13.49
C LEU A 66 6.82 -22.81 14.24
N LYS A 67 7.38 -23.91 13.73
CA LYS A 67 8.54 -24.58 14.33
C LYS A 67 9.86 -23.95 13.90
N ASP A 68 9.92 -23.33 12.72
CA ASP A 68 11.11 -22.66 12.24
C ASP A 68 11.21 -21.22 12.76
N LYS A 69 12.13 -21.00 13.71
CA LYS A 69 12.42 -19.67 14.27
C LYS A 69 12.85 -18.67 13.21
N LYS A 70 13.57 -19.08 12.15
CA LYS A 70 14.00 -18.14 11.08
C LYS A 70 12.80 -17.66 10.28
N THR A 71 11.92 -18.57 9.88
CA THR A 71 10.65 -18.25 9.21
C THR A 71 9.78 -17.35 10.08
N LEU A 72 9.63 -17.64 11.37
CA LEU A 72 8.88 -16.79 12.30
C LEU A 72 9.43 -15.38 12.40
N VAL A 73 10.75 -15.22 12.52
CA VAL A 73 11.38 -13.89 12.57
C VAL A 73 11.17 -13.14 11.26
N SER A 74 11.29 -13.82 10.11
CA SER A 74 11.02 -13.22 8.79
C SER A 74 9.56 -12.76 8.66
N ILE A 75 8.62 -13.60 9.09
CA ILE A 75 7.18 -13.26 9.13
C ILE A 75 6.94 -12.08 10.07
N ALA A 76 7.54 -12.05 11.25
CA ALA A 76 7.37 -10.96 12.21
C ALA A 76 7.93 -9.63 11.66
N LEU A 77 9.11 -9.64 11.06
CA LEU A 77 9.69 -8.47 10.41
C LEU A 77 8.82 -7.98 9.25
N PHE A 78 8.35 -8.89 8.39
CA PHE A 78 7.45 -8.54 7.29
C PHE A 78 6.09 -8.02 7.80
N ALA A 79 5.53 -8.63 8.83
CA ALA A 79 4.28 -8.19 9.43
C ALA A 79 4.41 -6.78 10.03
N LEU A 80 5.52 -6.48 10.72
CA LEU A 80 5.72 -5.18 11.34
C LEU A 80 6.04 -4.10 10.31
N PHE A 81 7.11 -4.28 9.53
CA PHE A 81 7.62 -3.25 8.62
C PHE A 81 6.91 -3.24 7.27
N GLY A 82 6.52 -4.41 6.76
CA GLY A 82 5.89 -4.52 5.44
C GLY A 82 4.38 -4.35 5.46
N LEU A 83 3.69 -4.76 6.54
CA LEU A 83 2.23 -4.73 6.62
C LEU A 83 1.70 -3.65 7.56
N VAL A 84 2.00 -3.74 8.87
CA VAL A 84 1.46 -2.82 9.87
C VAL A 84 1.85 -1.39 9.55
N LEU A 85 3.15 -1.14 9.36
CA LEU A 85 3.67 0.19 9.13
C LEU A 85 3.18 0.78 7.80
N ASN A 86 3.19 0.00 6.73
CA ASN A 86 2.64 0.41 5.43
C ASN A 86 1.14 0.74 5.51
N GLN A 87 0.34 -0.11 6.14
CA GLN A 87 -1.10 0.13 6.28
C GLN A 87 -1.40 1.34 7.15
N TYR A 88 -0.62 1.54 8.21
CA TYR A 88 -0.74 2.68 9.09
C TYR A 88 -0.34 3.97 8.38
N ALA A 89 0.78 3.97 7.66
CA ALA A 89 1.26 5.08 6.86
C ALA A 89 0.23 5.47 5.80
N TYR A 90 -0.32 4.50 5.07
CA TYR A 90 -1.37 4.74 4.09
C TYR A 90 -2.60 5.41 4.70
N LEU A 91 -3.17 4.87 5.79
CA LEU A 91 -4.37 5.47 6.39
C LEU A 91 -4.09 6.80 7.08
N SER A 92 -2.90 6.98 7.65
CA SER A 92 -2.45 8.26 8.21
C SER A 92 -2.28 9.32 7.11
N ALA A 93 -1.75 8.95 5.95
CA ALA A 93 -1.67 9.82 4.79
C ALA A 93 -3.06 10.24 4.33
N ILE A 94 -4.02 9.31 4.26
CA ILE A 94 -5.42 9.62 3.93
C ILE A 94 -6.03 10.59 4.95
N GLN A 95 -5.81 10.36 6.25
CA GLN A 95 -6.35 11.22 7.31
C GLN A 95 -5.88 12.66 7.19
N HIS A 96 -4.62 12.87 6.81
CA HIS A 96 -4.00 14.19 6.73
C HIS A 96 -4.05 14.81 5.32
N THR A 97 -4.60 14.08 4.34
CA THR A 97 -4.77 14.51 2.94
C THR A 97 -6.14 14.03 2.43
N ASN A 98 -6.18 13.12 1.45
CA ASN A 98 -7.36 12.40 0.98
C ASN A 98 -6.94 11.06 0.34
N ALA A 99 -7.90 10.18 0.06
CA ALA A 99 -7.67 8.85 -0.50
C ALA A 99 -7.01 8.87 -1.89
N GLY A 100 -7.35 9.86 -2.72
CA GLY A 100 -6.75 10.03 -4.04
C GLY A 100 -5.27 10.40 -3.92
N THR A 101 -4.94 11.42 -3.17
CA THR A 101 -3.57 11.90 -2.97
C THR A 101 -2.67 10.86 -2.32
N ALA A 102 -3.12 10.21 -1.25
CA ALA A 102 -2.36 9.14 -0.59
C ALA A 102 -2.06 7.98 -1.56
N THR A 103 -3.02 7.62 -2.40
CA THR A 103 -2.85 6.59 -3.44
C THR A 103 -1.78 6.97 -4.45
N VAL A 104 -1.76 8.22 -4.89
CA VAL A 104 -0.79 8.62 -5.91
C VAL A 104 0.62 8.77 -5.31
N LEU A 105 0.74 9.24 -4.08
CA LEU A 105 2.01 9.19 -3.34
C LEU A 105 2.54 7.74 -3.25
N GLN A 106 1.66 6.76 -3.06
CA GLN A 106 2.02 5.34 -3.07
C GLN A 106 2.45 4.84 -4.46
N TYR A 107 1.95 5.45 -5.55
CA TYR A 107 2.46 5.22 -6.91
C TYR A 107 3.80 5.92 -7.19
N VAL A 108 4.26 6.82 -6.32
CA VAL A 108 5.64 7.33 -6.34
C VAL A 108 6.59 6.33 -5.65
N THR A 109 6.12 5.44 -4.78
CA THR A 109 6.97 4.41 -4.14
C THR A 109 7.76 3.54 -5.14
N PRO A 110 7.19 3.05 -6.28
CA PRO A 110 7.96 2.40 -7.34
C PRO A 110 9.16 3.21 -7.86
N VAL A 111 9.06 4.55 -7.88
CA VAL A 111 10.17 5.44 -8.24
C VAL A 111 11.28 5.32 -7.21
N LEU A 112 10.94 5.39 -5.91
CA LEU A 112 11.91 5.25 -4.82
C LEU A 112 12.60 3.88 -4.86
N ILE A 113 11.82 2.81 -5.08
CA ILE A 113 12.35 1.45 -5.23
C ILE A 113 13.30 1.39 -6.43
N LEU A 114 12.91 1.96 -7.57
CA LEU A 114 13.75 1.97 -8.75
C LEU A 114 15.06 2.74 -8.52
N THR A 115 15.00 3.93 -7.90
CA THR A 115 16.19 4.71 -7.54
C THR A 115 17.10 3.90 -6.63
N PHE A 116 16.54 3.22 -5.62
CA PHE A 116 17.29 2.34 -4.72
C PHE A 116 17.95 1.17 -5.47
N VAL A 117 17.22 0.49 -6.36
CA VAL A 117 17.74 -0.63 -7.17
C VAL A 117 18.82 -0.15 -8.13
N CYS A 118 18.66 1.01 -8.76
CA CYS A 118 19.65 1.61 -9.63
C CYS A 118 20.93 1.97 -8.86
N ALA A 119 20.82 2.56 -7.67
CA ALA A 119 21.94 2.85 -6.79
C ALA A 119 22.65 1.55 -6.33
N LYS A 120 21.89 0.55 -5.88
CA LYS A 120 22.42 -0.75 -5.43
C LYS A 120 23.15 -1.50 -6.54
N ASN A 121 22.59 -1.49 -7.75
CA ASN A 121 23.14 -2.20 -8.90
C ASN A 121 24.11 -1.33 -9.73
N ARG A 122 24.40 -0.09 -9.29
CA ARG A 122 25.25 0.90 -9.99
C ARG A 122 24.91 1.04 -11.47
N ARG A 123 23.61 1.05 -11.79
CA ARG A 123 23.10 1.21 -13.15
C ARG A 123 22.36 2.54 -13.29
N PHE A 124 22.41 3.13 -14.48
CA PHE A 124 21.56 4.28 -14.79
C PHE A 124 20.12 3.81 -15.08
N PRO A 125 19.09 4.57 -14.67
CA PRO A 125 17.72 4.29 -15.05
C PRO A 125 17.53 4.44 -16.57
N MET A 126 16.68 3.60 -17.15
CA MET A 126 16.28 3.70 -18.56
C MET A 126 15.42 4.95 -18.80
N VAL A 127 15.40 5.44 -20.04
CA VAL A 127 14.57 6.60 -20.43
C VAL A 127 13.08 6.33 -20.16
N SER A 128 12.61 5.09 -20.39
CA SER A 128 11.23 4.67 -20.08
C SER A 128 10.89 4.78 -18.60
N GLU A 129 11.84 4.41 -17.73
CA GLU A 129 11.71 4.53 -16.29
C GLU A 129 11.64 6.02 -15.88
N LEU A 130 12.48 6.87 -16.47
CA LEU A 130 12.48 8.31 -16.20
C LEU A 130 11.15 8.99 -16.59
N VAL A 131 10.61 8.63 -17.76
CA VAL A 131 9.32 9.15 -18.24
C VAL A 131 8.18 8.68 -17.33
N ALA A 132 8.19 7.43 -16.88
CA ALA A 132 7.20 6.91 -15.94
C ALA A 132 7.23 7.68 -14.61
N ILE A 133 8.42 8.01 -14.10
CA ILE A 133 8.60 8.82 -12.90
C ILE A 133 7.98 10.20 -13.07
N ILE A 134 8.30 10.90 -14.16
CA ILE A 134 7.79 12.26 -14.44
C ILE A 134 6.26 12.24 -14.53
N MET A 135 5.68 11.27 -15.25
CA MET A 135 4.23 11.14 -15.36
C MET A 135 3.57 10.82 -14.02
N ALA A 136 4.18 9.97 -13.19
CA ALA A 136 3.67 9.65 -11.85
C ALA A 136 3.66 10.89 -10.94
N ILE A 137 4.75 11.67 -10.93
CA ILE A 137 4.85 12.91 -10.16
C ILE A 137 3.83 13.94 -10.66
N ALA A 138 3.71 14.13 -11.97
CA ALA A 138 2.74 15.05 -12.56
C ALA A 138 1.29 14.65 -12.22
N GLY A 139 0.95 13.36 -12.34
CA GLY A 139 -0.36 12.84 -11.93
C GLY A 139 -0.63 13.02 -10.44
N THR A 140 0.39 12.80 -9.59
CA THR A 140 0.31 13.05 -8.13
C THR A 140 -0.02 14.50 -7.86
N PHE A 141 0.69 15.42 -8.51
CA PHE A 141 0.52 16.85 -8.32
C PHE A 141 -0.88 17.33 -8.72
N ILE A 142 -1.40 16.85 -9.86
CA ILE A 142 -2.75 17.22 -10.33
C ILE A 142 -3.82 16.71 -9.36
N ILE A 143 -3.72 15.46 -8.91
CA ILE A 143 -4.69 14.86 -7.98
C ILE A 143 -4.59 15.51 -6.60
N ALA A 144 -3.38 15.84 -6.13
CA ALA A 144 -3.16 16.54 -4.87
C ALA A 144 -3.73 17.95 -4.86
N THR A 145 -3.58 18.68 -5.96
CA THR A 145 -4.05 20.07 -6.07
C THR A 145 -5.51 20.16 -6.49
N HIS A 146 -6.16 19.05 -6.86
CA HIS A 146 -7.47 19.05 -7.53
C HIS A 146 -7.52 20.00 -8.75
N GLY A 147 -6.36 20.26 -9.37
CA GLY A 147 -6.18 21.25 -10.43
C GLY A 147 -6.02 22.71 -9.98
N GLN A 148 -6.03 23.01 -8.68
CA GLN A 148 -5.82 24.35 -8.13
C GLN A 148 -4.39 24.51 -7.60
N VAL A 149 -3.53 25.16 -8.40
CA VAL A 149 -2.07 25.26 -8.18
C VAL A 149 -1.67 26.02 -6.89
N THR A 150 -2.61 26.76 -6.29
CA THR A 150 -2.39 27.63 -5.13
C THR A 150 -2.76 27.02 -3.79
N GLU A 151 -3.54 25.95 -3.76
CA GLU A 151 -3.89 25.24 -2.52
C GLU A 151 -3.26 23.84 -2.55
N LEU A 152 -2.16 23.69 -1.81
CA LEU A 152 -1.60 22.38 -1.57
C LEU A 152 -2.47 21.68 -0.52
N ALA A 153 -3.41 20.84 -0.94
CA ALA A 153 -4.19 19.98 -0.05
C ALA A 153 -3.37 18.82 0.56
N ILE A 154 -2.07 19.07 0.80
CA ILE A 154 -1.14 18.16 1.44
C ILE A 154 -0.51 18.88 2.62
N THR A 155 -0.73 18.33 3.81
CA THR A 155 0.03 18.70 4.99
C THR A 155 1.41 18.04 4.95
N PRO A 156 2.48 18.65 5.50
CA PRO A 156 3.82 18.03 5.56
C PRO A 156 3.83 16.65 6.22
N ILE A 157 2.97 16.45 7.22
CA ILE A 157 2.78 15.17 7.89
C ILE A 157 2.12 14.12 6.97
N GLY A 158 1.16 14.54 6.13
CA GLY A 158 0.55 13.68 5.11
C GLY A 158 1.52 13.28 4.01
N LEU A 159 2.42 14.18 3.61
CA LEU A 159 3.49 13.87 2.66
C LEU A 159 4.47 12.85 3.25
N PHE A 160 4.89 13.04 4.50
CA PHE A 160 5.78 12.11 5.20
C PHE A 160 5.18 10.69 5.24
N TRP A 161 3.92 10.58 5.66
CA TRP A 161 3.23 9.29 5.70
C TRP A 161 2.95 8.70 4.33
N GLY A 162 2.73 9.51 3.29
CA GLY A 162 2.46 9.01 1.94
C GLY A 162 3.71 8.56 1.18
N LEU A 163 4.89 9.09 1.54
CA LEU A 163 6.19 8.68 0.98
C LEU A 163 6.83 7.48 1.71
N PHE A 164 6.34 7.18 2.91
CA PHE A 164 6.73 6.01 3.69
C PHE A 164 6.13 4.73 3.10
#